data_AF-A0A5N5T3J5-F1
#
_entry.id   AF-A0A5N5T3J5-F1
#
_cell.length_a   1.000
_cell.length_b   1.000
_cell.length_c   1.000
_cell.angle_alpha   90.00
_cell.angle_beta   90.00
_cell.angle_gamma   90.00
#
_symmetry.space_group_name_H-M   'P 1'
#
loop_
_entity.id
_entity.type
_entity.pdbx_description
1 polymer ?
#
loop_
_entity_poly.entity_id
_entity_poly.type
_entity_poly.pdbx_seq_one_letter_code
_entity_poly.pdbx_strand_id
1 'polypeptide(L)'
;MENEGGNPLISRVNPEITFAQWKVLKHFEEEFKITPVKVNFKQLPYSLNIFLTKLSSEKAANKFSLEYGNRKEQVSLFKEFFKWLIGTSKHTVTCLMNIANEKIPMGQNDKKYLDLCDDLEKEFKELLGDNGVFIFPTQPKNDILPQRDPSLLF
;
A
#
# COMPACT_ATOMS: atom_id res chain seq x y z
N MET A 1 11.12 -12.19 1.94
CA MET A 1 9.65 -12.18 2.11
C MET A 1 9.00 -12.12 0.73
N GLU A 2 7.85 -12.76 0.53
CA GLU A 2 7.17 -12.84 -0.78
C GLU A 2 5.77 -12.20 -0.78
N ASN A 3 5.24 -11.83 0.39
CA ASN A 3 3.96 -11.15 0.58
C ASN A 3 3.91 -10.53 1.99
N GLU A 4 2.92 -9.67 2.25
CA GLU A 4 2.78 -8.91 3.52
C GLU A 4 2.13 -9.71 4.67
N GLY A 5 2.03 -11.04 4.58
CA GLY A 5 1.48 -11.86 5.66
C GLY A 5 -0.04 -12.04 5.65
N GLY A 6 -0.69 -11.79 4.51
CA GLY A 6 -2.04 -12.34 4.22
C GLY A 6 -3.24 -11.53 4.69
N ASN A 7 -3.14 -10.20 4.78
CA ASN A 7 -4.28 -9.32 5.08
C ASN A 7 -5.40 -9.48 4.01
N PRO A 8 -6.64 -9.83 4.39
CA PRO A 8 -7.73 -10.09 3.45
C PRO A 8 -8.22 -8.84 2.70
N LEU A 9 -7.89 -7.64 3.19
CA LEU A 9 -8.19 -6.38 2.49
C LEU A 9 -7.20 -6.09 1.35
N ILE A 10 -6.09 -6.83 1.29
CA ILE A 10 -5.04 -6.66 0.30
C ILE A 10 -5.09 -7.83 -0.68
N SER A 11 -4.85 -7.55 -1.96
CA SER A 11 -4.78 -8.59 -2.98
C SER A 11 -3.60 -9.53 -2.72
N ARG A 12 -3.81 -10.84 -2.91
CA ARG A 12 -2.72 -11.82 -2.87
C ARG A 12 -1.74 -11.59 -4.01
N VAL A 13 -0.45 -11.80 -3.74
CA VAL A 13 0.61 -11.71 -4.75
C VAL A 13 0.45 -12.86 -5.75
N ASN A 14 0.43 -12.53 -7.04
CA ASN A 14 0.40 -13.50 -8.12
C ASN A 14 1.67 -14.37 -8.10
N PRO A 15 1.56 -15.72 -8.16
CA PRO A 15 2.72 -16.61 -8.21
C PRO A 15 3.75 -16.29 -9.31
N GLU A 16 3.34 -15.67 -10.42
CA GLU A 16 4.27 -15.24 -11.47
C GLU A 16 5.23 -14.14 -10.97
N ILE A 17 4.76 -13.23 -10.11
CA ILE A 17 5.58 -12.16 -9.53
C ILE A 17 6.60 -12.76 -8.56
N THR A 18 6.16 -13.68 -7.68
CA THR A 18 7.08 -14.35 -6.76
C THR A 18 8.11 -15.21 -7.50
N PHE A 19 7.71 -15.84 -8.60
CA PHE A 19 8.62 -16.56 -9.49
C PHE A 19 9.64 -15.64 -10.17
N ALA A 20 9.22 -14.46 -10.62
CA ALA A 20 10.13 -13.46 -11.18
C ALA A 20 11.14 -12.98 -10.14
N GLN A 21 10.71 -12.71 -8.90
CA GLN A 21 11.63 -12.39 -7.81
C GLN A 21 12.64 -13.51 -7.57
N TRP A 22 12.19 -14.77 -7.56
CA TRP A 22 13.09 -15.91 -7.38
C TRP A 22 14.15 -15.99 -8.48
N LYS A 23 13.80 -15.71 -9.74
CA LYS A 23 14.79 -15.63 -10.84
C LYS A 23 15.82 -14.53 -10.60
N VAL A 24 15.40 -13.37 -10.11
CA VAL A 24 16.30 -12.27 -9.75
C VAL A 24 17.27 -12.73 -8.66
N LEU A 25 16.75 -13.32 -7.58
CA LEU A 25 17.57 -13.85 -6.48
C LEU A 25 18.59 -14.88 -6.96
N LYS A 26 18.16 -15.82 -7.81
CA LYS A 26 19.04 -16.83 -8.41
C LYS A 26 20.15 -16.21 -9.26
N HIS A 27 19.86 -15.17 -10.03
CA HIS A 27 20.87 -14.45 -10.80
C HIS A 27 21.90 -13.76 -9.88
N PHE A 28 21.46 -13.19 -8.75
CA PHE A 28 22.37 -12.64 -7.73
C PHE A 28 23.29 -13.71 -7.11
N GLU A 29 22.78 -14.91 -6.85
CA GLU A 29 23.57 -16.04 -6.36
C GLU A 29 24.60 -16.52 -7.41
N GLU A 30 24.15 -16.69 -8.66
CA GLU A 30 24.97 -17.31 -9.71
C GLU A 30 26.06 -16.37 -10.21
N GLU A 31 25.73 -15.12 -10.53
CA GLU A 31 26.67 -14.17 -11.15
C GLU A 31 27.49 -13.40 -10.11
N PHE A 32 26.84 -12.94 -9.04
CA PHE A 32 27.45 -12.03 -8.07
C PHE A 32 27.89 -12.72 -6.79
N LYS A 33 27.60 -14.02 -6.63
CA LYS A 33 27.92 -14.82 -5.43
C LYS A 33 27.34 -14.20 -4.14
N ILE A 34 26.22 -13.50 -4.28
CA ILE A 34 25.49 -12.90 -3.16
C ILE A 34 24.43 -13.90 -2.72
N THR A 35 24.44 -14.31 -1.44
CA THR A 35 23.44 -15.21 -0.87
C THR A 35 22.24 -14.41 -0.36
N PRO A 36 21.03 -14.58 -0.95
CA PRO A 36 19.80 -13.98 -0.48
C PRO A 36 19.43 -14.47 0.92
N VAL A 37 18.99 -13.55 1.77
CA VAL A 37 18.47 -13.87 3.10
C VAL A 37 16.95 -13.73 3.07
N LYS A 38 16.23 -14.82 3.44
CA LYS A 38 14.78 -14.75 3.59
C LYS A 38 14.43 -14.04 4.89
N VAL A 39 13.87 -12.85 4.76
CA VAL A 39 13.43 -12.02 5.89
C VAL A 39 11.91 -12.08 6.08
N ASN A 40 11.45 -11.79 7.30
CA ASN A 40 10.03 -11.77 7.68
C ASN A 40 9.75 -10.68 8.73
N PHE A 41 9.11 -9.60 8.31
CA PHE A 41 8.72 -8.50 9.20
C PHE A 41 7.33 -8.77 9.79
N LYS A 42 7.24 -8.84 11.11
CA LYS A 42 5.98 -9.14 11.84
C LYS A 42 4.97 -7.98 11.80
N GLN A 43 5.42 -6.79 11.40
CA GLN A 43 4.67 -5.54 11.33
C GLN A 43 3.90 -5.43 10.00
N LEU A 44 4.38 -6.06 8.92
CA LEU A 44 3.78 -5.95 7.58
C LEU A 44 2.33 -6.46 7.46
N PRO A 45 1.83 -7.43 8.25
CA PRO A 45 0.40 -7.73 8.28
C PRO A 45 -0.49 -6.52 8.65
N TYR A 46 0.08 -5.54 9.35
CA TYR A 46 -0.56 -4.30 9.77
C TYR A 46 -0.20 -3.10 8.88
N SER A 47 0.44 -3.31 7.72
CA SER A 47 0.94 -2.26 6.81
C SER A 47 -0.10 -1.16 6.51
N LEU A 48 -1.34 -1.57 6.18
CA LEU A 48 -2.43 -0.62 5.90
C LEU A 48 -2.77 0.26 7.11
N ASN A 49 -2.82 -0.31 8.31
CA ASN A 49 -3.12 0.45 9.53
C ASN A 49 -1.96 1.38 9.87
N ILE A 50 -0.72 0.88 9.78
CA ILE A 50 0.50 1.68 9.96
C ILE A 50 0.47 2.89 9.02
N PHE A 51 0.22 2.66 7.73
CA PHE A 51 0.14 3.71 6.72
C PHE A 51 -0.95 4.74 7.03
N LEU A 52 -2.19 4.30 7.25
CA LEU A 52 -3.32 5.20 7.50
C LEU A 52 -3.13 6.02 8.79
N THR A 53 -2.63 5.40 9.86
CA THR A 53 -2.36 6.08 11.12
C THR A 53 -1.20 7.06 11.00
N LYS A 54 -0.07 6.66 10.39
CA LYS A 54 1.09 7.55 10.20
C LYS A 54 0.73 8.75 9.33
N LEU A 55 0.03 8.51 8.21
CA LEU A 55 -0.43 9.58 7.33
C LEU A 55 -1.38 10.55 8.06
N SER A 56 -2.31 10.02 8.86
CA SER A 56 -3.24 10.85 9.64
C SER A 56 -2.53 11.65 10.74
N SER A 57 -1.36 11.19 11.22
CA SER A 57 -0.57 11.90 12.23
C SER A 57 0.25 13.06 11.64
N GLU A 58 0.47 13.05 10.32
CA GLU A 58 1.30 14.02 9.63
C GLU A 58 0.52 15.31 9.36
N LYS A 59 0.92 16.41 10.00
CA LYS A 59 0.24 17.71 9.90
C LYS A 59 0.37 18.32 8.50
N ALA A 60 1.44 18.00 7.79
CA ALA A 60 1.66 18.49 6.43
C ALA A 60 0.87 17.70 5.38
N ALA A 61 0.30 16.54 5.74
CA ALA A 61 -0.45 15.71 4.80
C ALA A 61 -1.81 16.35 4.48
N ASN A 62 -2.16 16.37 3.21
CA ASN A 62 -3.51 16.72 2.79
C ASN A 62 -4.48 15.61 3.18
N LYS A 63 -5.73 16.00 3.41
CA LYS A 63 -6.83 15.05 3.54
C LYS A 63 -7.07 14.32 2.21
N PHE A 64 -7.33 13.02 2.24
CA PHE A 64 -7.86 12.21 1.15
C PHE A 64 -9.04 12.88 0.45
N SER A 65 -9.93 13.54 1.19
CA SER A 65 -11.03 14.29 0.57
C SER A 65 -10.55 15.37 -0.40
N LEU A 66 -9.44 16.04 -0.10
CA LEU A 66 -8.85 17.05 -0.98
C LEU A 66 -8.01 16.41 -2.10
N GLU A 67 -7.23 15.37 -1.78
CA GLU A 67 -6.41 14.66 -2.76
C GLU A 67 -7.27 14.03 -3.87
N TYR A 68 -8.38 13.36 -3.52
CA TYR A 68 -9.29 12.78 -4.50
C TYR A 68 -10.06 13.84 -5.31
N GLY A 69 -10.16 15.06 -4.83
CA GLY A 69 -10.68 16.21 -5.58
C GLY A 69 -9.62 16.90 -6.43
N ASN A 70 -8.54 16.20 -6.80
CA ASN A 70 -7.41 16.72 -7.55
C ASN A 70 -6.78 17.98 -6.92
N ARG A 71 -6.82 18.08 -5.59
CA ARG A 71 -6.35 19.24 -4.80
C ARG A 71 -7.02 20.58 -5.17
N LYS A 72 -8.18 20.53 -5.84
CA LYS A 72 -8.96 21.72 -6.21
C LYS A 72 -10.21 21.87 -5.36
N GLU A 73 -10.79 20.76 -4.92
CA GLU A 73 -12.00 20.75 -4.11
C GLU A 73 -11.97 19.61 -3.09
N GLN A 74 -12.79 19.71 -2.05
CA GLN A 74 -12.98 18.60 -1.10
C GLN A 74 -14.12 17.70 -1.55
N VAL A 75 -13.81 16.43 -1.74
CA VAL A 75 -14.78 15.39 -2.06
C VAL A 75 -15.68 15.12 -0.85
N SER A 76 -16.98 15.32 -1.04
CA SER A 76 -17.98 15.05 -0.01
C SER A 76 -18.33 13.56 0.03
N LEU A 77 -18.00 12.90 1.15
CA LEU A 77 -18.30 11.48 1.38
C LEU A 77 -19.77 11.12 1.10
N PHE A 78 -20.71 11.90 1.64
CA PHE A 78 -22.14 11.62 1.48
C PHE A 78 -22.56 11.74 0.02
N LYS A 79 -22.17 12.83 -0.66
CA LYS A 79 -22.52 13.04 -2.08
C LYS A 79 -21.96 11.94 -2.96
N GLU A 80 -20.69 11.56 -2.78
CA GLU A 80 -20.07 10.53 -3.59
C GLU A 80 -20.59 9.12 -3.28
N PHE A 81 -20.97 8.84 -2.04
CA PHE A 81 -21.61 7.57 -1.69
C PHE A 81 -22.93 7.37 -2.46
N PHE A 82 -23.78 8.40 -2.54
CA PHE A 82 -25.00 8.32 -3.35
C PHE A 82 -24.71 8.17 -4.84
N LYS A 83 -23.75 8.93 -5.38
CA LYS A 83 -23.32 8.76 -6.78
C LYS A 83 -22.81 7.34 -7.06
N TRP A 84 -22.09 6.74 -6.11
CA TRP A 84 -21.56 5.39 -6.22
C TRP A 84 -22.69 4.35 -6.23
N LEU A 85 -23.71 4.50 -5.37
CA LEU A 85 -24.89 3.63 -5.36
C LEU A 85 -25.65 3.65 -6.69
N ILE A 86 -25.72 4.79 -7.37
CA ILE A 86 -26.38 4.92 -8.69
C ILE A 86 -25.42 4.71 -9.87
N GLY A 87 -24.16 4.31 -9.63
CA GLY A 87 -23.19 4.01 -10.69
C GLY A 87 -22.60 5.22 -11.43
N THR A 88 -22.79 6.44 -10.92
CA THR A 88 -22.32 7.69 -11.56
C THR A 88 -21.08 8.29 -10.90
N SER A 89 -20.59 7.69 -9.81
CA SER A 89 -19.37 8.18 -9.15
C SER A 89 -18.14 7.86 -9.98
N LYS A 90 -17.24 8.84 -10.07
CA LYS A 90 -15.90 8.66 -10.62
C LYS A 90 -14.93 8.06 -9.59
N HIS A 91 -15.33 7.99 -8.32
CA HIS A 91 -14.52 7.51 -7.22
C HIS A 91 -14.84 6.05 -6.91
N THR A 92 -13.81 5.30 -6.54
CA THR A 92 -13.95 3.90 -6.14
C THR A 92 -14.48 3.81 -4.71
N VAL A 93 -15.02 2.65 -4.34
CA VAL A 93 -15.43 2.38 -2.96
C VAL A 93 -14.25 2.55 -1.97
N THR A 94 -13.03 2.23 -2.38
CA THR A 94 -11.82 2.43 -1.57
C THR A 94 -11.54 3.91 -1.29
N CYS A 95 -11.77 4.80 -2.26
CA CYS A 95 -11.68 6.24 -2.03
C CYS A 95 -12.66 6.70 -0.94
N LEU A 96 -13.90 6.20 -0.97
CA LEU A 96 -14.91 6.52 0.04
C LEU A 96 -14.52 6.01 1.42
N MET A 97 -14.01 4.78 1.50
CA MET A 97 -13.51 4.20 2.76
C MET A 97 -12.37 5.04 3.35
N ASN A 98 -11.41 5.48 2.52
CA ASN A 98 -10.31 6.33 2.96
C ASN A 98 -10.81 7.68 3.50
N ILE A 99 -11.72 8.36 2.78
CA ILE A 99 -12.33 9.63 3.25
C ILE A 99 -13.10 9.41 4.58
N ALA A 100 -13.79 8.27 4.72
CA ALA A 100 -14.48 7.94 5.96
C ALA A 100 -13.49 7.73 7.11
N ASN A 101 -12.37 7.06 6.87
CA ASN A 101 -11.32 6.81 7.86
C ASN A 101 -10.74 8.11 8.43
N GLU A 102 -10.58 9.16 7.61
CA GLU A 102 -10.07 10.47 8.09
C GLU A 102 -10.95 11.16 9.14
N LYS A 103 -12.24 10.81 9.15
CA LYS A 103 -13.21 11.39 10.08
C LYS A 103 -13.20 10.68 11.43
N ILE A 104 -12.54 9.53 11.53
CA ILE A 104 -12.41 8.78 12.77
C ILE A 104 -11.30 9.46 13.59
N PRO A 105 -11.60 9.97 14.80
CA PRO A 105 -10.59 10.58 15.64
C PRO A 105 -9.56 9.54 16.10
N MET A 106 -8.31 9.98 16.25
CA MET A 106 -7.25 9.08 16.71
C MET A 106 -7.52 8.56 18.13
N GLY A 107 -7.34 7.26 18.34
CA GLY A 107 -7.52 6.56 19.61
C GLY A 107 -6.26 5.81 20.07
N GLN A 108 -6.38 5.01 21.14
CA GLN A 108 -5.24 4.27 21.72
C GLN A 108 -4.56 3.29 20.74
N ASN A 109 -5.33 2.71 19.82
CA ASN A 109 -4.79 1.82 18.79
C ASN A 109 -3.84 2.55 17.82
N ASP A 110 -3.98 3.87 17.65
CA ASP A 110 -3.11 4.63 16.75
C ASP A 110 -1.70 4.76 17.30
N LYS A 111 -1.54 4.92 18.63
CA LYS A 111 -0.21 4.91 19.23
C LYS A 111 0.52 3.59 18.96
N LYS A 112 -0.20 2.46 19.09
CA LYS A 112 0.34 1.13 18.78
C LYS A 112 0.83 1.04 17.32
N TYR A 113 0.09 1.58 16.36
CA TYR A 113 0.50 1.53 14.95
C TYR A 113 1.66 2.49 14.63
N LEU A 114 1.77 3.62 15.33
CA LEU A 114 2.95 4.49 15.24
C LEU A 114 4.19 3.80 15.81
N ASP A 115 4.07 3.15 16.98
CA ASP A 115 5.17 2.38 17.57
C ASP A 115 5.61 1.24 16.62
N LEU A 116 4.66 0.52 16.02
CA LEU A 116 4.95 -0.51 15.00
C LEU A 116 5.62 0.08 13.74
N CYS A 117 5.32 1.31 13.37
CA CYS A 117 5.96 2.01 12.25
C CYS A 117 7.44 2.26 12.57
N ASP A 118 7.72 2.79 13.76
CA ASP A 118 9.07 3.13 14.19
C ASP A 118 9.93 1.86 14.39
N ASP A 119 9.33 0.80 14.95
CA ASP A 119 9.97 -0.52 15.06
C ASP A 119 10.30 -1.11 13.69
N LEU A 120 9.36 -1.03 12.72
CA LEU A 120 9.58 -1.51 11.37
C LEU A 120 10.71 -0.72 10.69
N GLU A 121 10.73 0.61 10.81
CA GLU A 121 11.77 1.46 10.23
C GLU A 121 13.15 1.10 10.81
N LYS A 122 13.24 0.92 12.13
CA LYS A 122 14.47 0.53 12.80
C LYS A 122 14.95 -0.84 12.34
N GLU A 123 14.08 -1.85 12.36
CA GLU A 123 14.41 -3.21 11.94
C GLU A 123 14.88 -3.24 10.48
N PHE A 124 14.22 -2.46 9.61
CA PHE A 124 14.56 -2.37 8.19
C PHE A 124 15.95 -1.74 7.98
N LYS A 125 16.26 -0.65 8.71
CA LYS A 125 17.57 0.00 8.68
C LYS A 125 18.69 -0.90 9.19
N GLU A 126 18.47 -1.56 10.33
CA GLU A 126 19.44 -2.48 10.92
C GLU A 126 19.71 -3.68 10.01
N LEU A 127 18.67 -4.22 9.38
CA LEU A 127 18.79 -5.35 8.46
C LEU A 127 19.57 -4.99 7.19
N LEU A 128 19.32 -3.83 6.60
CA LEU A 128 19.98 -3.42 5.35
C LEU A 128 21.39 -2.89 5.57
N GLY A 129 21.67 -2.27 6.72
CA GLY A 129 22.92 -1.56 6.93
C GLY A 129 23.17 -0.55 5.81
N ASP A 130 24.42 -0.42 5.37
CA ASP A 130 24.80 0.60 4.39
C ASP A 130 24.56 0.19 2.92
N ASN A 131 24.59 -1.11 2.61
CA ASN A 131 24.62 -1.62 1.23
C ASN A 131 23.61 -2.76 0.96
N GLY A 132 22.74 -3.07 1.91
CA GLY A 132 21.73 -4.10 1.75
C GLY A 132 20.66 -3.69 0.73
N VAL A 133 20.19 -4.67 -0.03
CA VAL A 133 19.08 -4.50 -0.98
C VAL A 133 17.91 -5.38 -0.56
N PHE A 134 16.74 -4.78 -0.39
CA PHE A 134 15.49 -5.50 -0.16
C PHE A 134 14.74 -5.71 -1.48
N ILE A 135 14.41 -6.96 -1.79
CA ILE A 135 13.62 -7.32 -2.97
C ILE A 135 12.21 -7.69 -2.51
N PHE A 136 11.21 -6.96 -3.01
CA PHE A 136 9.79 -7.15 -2.66
C PHE A 136 8.89 -6.87 -3.86
N PRO A 137 7.70 -7.50 -3.96
CA PRO A 137 6.74 -7.16 -5.02
C PRO A 137 6.34 -5.68 -4.93
N THR A 138 6.38 -4.97 -6.06
CA THR A 138 5.89 -3.59 -6.14
C THR A 138 4.36 -3.54 -6.18
N GLN A 139 3.72 -4.58 -6.73
CA GLN A 139 2.28 -4.73 -6.82
C GLN A 139 1.91 -6.22 -6.71
N PRO A 140 0.76 -6.58 -6.13
CA PRO A 140 0.35 -7.98 -5.99
C PRO A 140 -0.13 -8.63 -7.30
N LYS A 141 -0.41 -7.87 -8.36
CA LYS A 141 -0.93 -8.38 -9.63
C LYS A 141 -0.13 -7.82 -10.79
N ASN A 142 -0.02 -8.61 -11.85
CA ASN A 142 0.45 -8.13 -13.14
C ASN A 142 -0.68 -7.31 -13.73
N ASP A 143 -0.53 -5.99 -13.78
CA ASP A 143 -1.47 -5.15 -14.50
C ASP A 143 -1.32 -5.40 -16.00
N ILE A 144 -2.04 -6.40 -16.50
CA ILE A 144 -2.63 -6.27 -17.82
C ILE A 144 -3.85 -5.40 -17.58
N LEU A 145 -3.68 -4.08 -17.61
CA LEU A 145 -4.83 -3.20 -17.83
C LEU A 145 -5.58 -3.82 -19.03
N PRO A 146 -6.88 -4.19 -18.92
CA PRO A 146 -7.64 -4.28 -20.16
C PRO A 146 -7.45 -2.90 -20.78
N GLN A 147 -6.91 -2.84 -21.98
CA GLN A 147 -6.84 -1.57 -22.71
C GLN A 147 -8.25 -0.99 -22.62
N ARG A 148 -8.40 0.07 -21.83
CA ARG A 148 -9.66 0.78 -21.72
C ARG A 148 -9.94 1.22 -23.15
N ASP A 149 -11.04 0.74 -23.72
CA ASP A 149 -11.40 1.02 -25.10
C ASP A 149 -11.23 2.54 -25.35
N PRO A 150 -10.34 2.95 -26.27
CA PRO A 150 -10.13 4.37 -26.59
C PRO A 150 -11.43 5.08 -26.99
N SER A 151 -12.47 4.34 -27.38
CA SER A 151 -13.79 4.87 -27.72
C SER A 151 -14.53 5.52 -26.53
N LEU A 152 -14.11 5.27 -25.29
CA LEU A 152 -14.75 5.82 -24.07
C LEU A 152 -14.08 7.12 -23.57
N LEU A 153 -13.25 7.77 -24.38
CA LEU A 153 -12.55 9.03 -24.04
C LEU A 153 -12.97 10.25 -24.89
N PHE A 154 -14.15 10.22 -25.50
CA PHE A 154 -14.78 11.42 -26.08
C PHE A 154 -16.22 11.57 -25.58
#